data_AF-A0A8J8EIP7-F1
#
_entry.id   AF-A0A8J8EIP7-F1
#
_cell.length_a   1.000
_cell.length_b   1.000
_cell.length_c   1.000
_cell.angle_alpha   90.00
_cell.angle_beta   90.00
_cell.angle_gamma   90.00
#
_symmetry.space_group_name_H-M   'P 1'
#
loop_
_entity.id
_entity.type
_entity.pdbx_description
1 polymer ?
#
loop_
_entity_poly.entity_id
_entity_poly.type
_entity_poly.pdbx_seq_one_letter_code
_entity_poly.pdbx_strand_id
1 'polypeptide(L)'
;LDEIPIKLKNPRFIEPFELLTEMFGVPKYNELDPTPILAFTYSFFFGFMLTDFLYGLIIATVAALLVKGHKKLNDGTYKFSNVLIWSAFFTIVMGALFGSYFGDAPQRAGINVPALLDPLRGALTVLGLALAIGLIHLFVGYTLGFIVKFRNGEVKDAIFDQLSWMLI
;
A
#
# COMPACT_ATOMS: atom_id res chain seq x y z
N LEU A 1 -12.21 24.28 -17.81
CA LEU A 1 -12.67 22.87 -18.04
C LEU A 1 -13.11 22.32 -16.69
N ASP A 2 -13.90 23.14 -16.00
CA ASP A 2 -14.13 23.04 -14.57
C ASP A 2 -15.33 22.15 -14.29
N GLU A 3 -15.13 21.23 -13.36
CA GLU A 3 -16.15 20.46 -12.64
C GLU A 3 -17.09 19.59 -13.48
N ILE A 4 -16.54 18.67 -14.26
CA ILE A 4 -17.28 17.43 -14.55
C ILE A 4 -17.13 16.54 -13.31
N PRO A 5 -18.22 16.17 -12.59
CA PRO A 5 -18.12 15.32 -11.42
C PRO A 5 -17.57 13.94 -11.82
N ILE A 6 -16.48 13.54 -11.21
CA ILE A 6 -15.78 12.29 -11.52
C ILE A 6 -16.23 11.24 -10.51
N LYS A 7 -16.86 10.17 -11.00
CA LYS A 7 -17.25 9.04 -10.18
C LYS A 7 -16.25 7.90 -10.38
N LEU A 8 -15.47 7.60 -9.35
CA LEU A 8 -14.63 6.41 -9.33
C LEU A 8 -15.52 5.16 -9.34
N LYS A 9 -15.10 4.15 -10.12
CA LYS A 9 -15.82 2.88 -10.25
C LYS A 9 -14.83 1.75 -10.08
N ASN A 10 -14.47 1.47 -8.84
CA ASN A 10 -13.59 0.38 -8.50
C ASN A 10 -14.36 -0.89 -8.07
N PRO A 11 -13.76 -2.09 -8.23
CA PRO A 11 -14.34 -3.30 -7.66
C PRO A 11 -14.40 -3.21 -6.13
N ARG A 12 -15.33 -3.94 -5.50
CA ARG A 12 -15.61 -3.87 -4.05
C ARG A 12 -14.39 -4.03 -3.13
N PHE A 13 -13.33 -4.69 -3.59
CA PHE A 13 -12.09 -4.85 -2.83
C PHE A 13 -11.19 -3.62 -2.86
N ILE A 14 -11.28 -2.80 -3.92
CA ILE A 14 -10.47 -1.61 -4.18
C ILE A 14 -11.25 -0.34 -3.83
N GLU A 15 -12.58 -0.38 -3.90
CA GLU A 15 -13.51 0.71 -3.50
C GLU A 15 -13.18 1.36 -2.15
N PRO A 16 -12.76 0.65 -1.08
CA PRO A 16 -12.39 1.31 0.18
C PRO A 16 -11.19 2.25 0.06
N PHE A 17 -10.29 1.98 -0.88
CA PHE A 17 -9.08 2.79 -1.12
C PHE A 17 -9.38 4.06 -1.91
N GLU A 18 -10.58 4.21 -2.48
CA GLU A 18 -11.02 5.47 -3.08
C GLU A 18 -10.99 6.61 -2.06
N LEU A 19 -11.25 6.31 -0.77
CA LEU A 19 -11.09 7.27 0.32
C LEU A 19 -9.68 7.87 0.35
N LEU A 20 -8.64 7.05 0.18
CA LEU A 20 -7.27 7.52 0.17
C LEU A 20 -7.00 8.36 -1.09
N THR A 21 -7.47 7.92 -2.25
CA THR A 21 -7.35 8.68 -3.50
C THR A 21 -8.02 10.05 -3.39
N GLU A 22 -9.25 10.11 -2.86
CA GLU A 22 -10.01 11.36 -2.65
C GLU A 22 -9.30 12.34 -1.71
N MET A 23 -8.55 11.86 -0.71
CA MET A 23 -7.76 12.71 0.19
C MET A 23 -6.56 13.36 -0.49
N PHE A 24 -5.96 12.73 -1.50
CA PHE A 24 -4.82 13.27 -2.25
C PHE A 24 -5.24 14.05 -3.51
N GLY A 25 -6.44 13.82 -4.01
CA GLY A 25 -7.02 14.50 -5.16
C GLY A 25 -7.62 13.52 -6.15
N VAL A 26 -8.79 13.85 -6.69
CA VAL A 26 -9.44 13.03 -7.71
C VAL A 26 -8.66 13.10 -9.03
N PRO A 27 -8.45 11.97 -9.73
CA PRO A 27 -7.75 11.96 -11.01
C PRO A 27 -8.54 12.74 -12.05
N LYS A 28 -7.87 13.40 -13.00
CA LYS A 28 -8.58 14.07 -14.10
C LYS A 28 -9.23 13.05 -15.03
N TYR A 29 -10.22 13.50 -15.81
CA TYR A 29 -10.96 12.63 -16.74
C TYR A 29 -10.08 11.85 -17.73
N ASN A 30 -8.92 12.40 -18.12
CA ASN A 30 -8.00 11.77 -19.07
C ASN A 30 -6.85 10.99 -18.38
N GLU A 31 -6.83 10.95 -17.05
CA GLU A 31 -5.79 10.28 -16.27
C GLU A 31 -6.20 8.84 -15.95
N LEU A 32 -5.21 8.02 -15.60
CA LEU A 32 -5.45 6.65 -15.15
C LEU A 32 -5.82 6.67 -13.66
N ASP A 33 -6.84 5.92 -13.25
CA ASP A 33 -7.23 5.82 -11.84
C ASP A 33 -6.11 5.16 -11.02
N PRO A 34 -5.46 5.88 -10.08
CA PRO A 34 -4.36 5.33 -9.28
C PRO A 34 -4.83 4.36 -8.21
N THR A 35 -6.14 4.30 -7.91
CA THR A 35 -6.72 3.57 -6.78
C THR A 35 -6.34 2.08 -6.74
N PRO A 36 -6.35 1.31 -7.84
CA PRO A 36 -5.93 -0.10 -7.82
C PRO A 36 -4.47 -0.31 -7.43
N ILE A 37 -3.59 0.57 -7.92
CA ILE A 37 -2.16 0.51 -7.67
C ILE A 37 -1.88 0.94 -6.24
N LEU A 38 -2.52 2.04 -5.82
CA LEU A 38 -2.49 2.53 -4.45
C LEU A 38 -2.97 1.45 -3.47
N ALA A 39 -4.06 0.74 -3.78
CA ALA A 39 -4.60 -0.30 -2.91
C ALA A 39 -3.57 -1.40 -2.61
N PHE A 40 -2.89 -1.88 -3.65
CA PHE A 40 -1.86 -2.89 -3.48
C PHE A 40 -0.62 -2.34 -2.77
N THR A 41 -0.08 -1.21 -3.26
CA THR A 41 1.20 -0.68 -2.74
C THR A 41 1.06 -0.18 -1.33
N TYR A 42 -0.03 0.52 -0.99
CA TYR A 42 -0.31 0.99 0.36
C TYR A 42 -0.36 -0.18 1.35
N SER A 43 -1.15 -1.22 1.06
CA SER A 43 -1.26 -2.36 1.97
C SER A 43 0.04 -3.14 2.09
N PHE A 44 0.78 -3.30 0.99
CA PHE A 44 2.11 -3.91 1.01
C PHE A 44 3.11 -3.14 1.88
N PHE A 45 3.25 -1.82 1.66
CA PHE A 45 4.16 -0.98 2.42
C PHE A 45 3.77 -0.88 3.89
N PHE A 46 2.47 -0.77 4.20
CA PHE A 46 2.00 -0.81 5.58
C PHE A 46 2.39 -2.13 6.26
N GLY A 47 2.21 -3.25 5.56
CA GLY A 47 2.63 -4.56 6.02
C GLY A 47 4.12 -4.62 6.31
N PHE A 48 4.94 -4.14 5.38
CA PHE A 48 6.40 -4.12 5.47
C PHE A 48 6.93 -3.18 6.56
N MET A 49 6.26 -2.06 6.83
CA MET A 49 6.66 -1.12 7.88
C MET A 49 6.36 -1.66 9.28
N LEU A 50 5.20 -2.30 9.47
CA LEU A 50 4.80 -2.78 10.79
C LEU A 50 5.39 -4.16 11.13
N THR A 51 5.46 -5.07 10.14
CA THR A 51 6.15 -6.37 10.20
C THR A 51 6.07 -7.08 11.56
N ASP A 52 4.86 -7.27 12.05
CA ASP A 52 4.60 -8.02 13.29
C ASP A 52 3.26 -8.75 13.24
N PHE A 53 3.30 -10.06 13.47
CA PHE A 53 2.14 -10.93 13.38
C PHE A 53 1.04 -10.56 14.39
N LEU A 54 1.39 -10.31 15.65
CA LEU A 54 0.43 -10.08 16.72
C LEU A 54 -0.19 -8.68 16.61
N TYR A 55 0.62 -7.67 16.29
CA TYR A 55 0.06 -6.34 15.99
C TYR A 55 -0.85 -6.37 14.77
N GLY A 56 -0.48 -7.12 13.72
CA GLY A 56 -1.36 -7.37 12.57
C GLY A 56 -2.70 -7.98 12.98
N LEU A 57 -2.71 -8.98 13.88
CA LEU A 57 -3.93 -9.61 14.38
C LEU A 57 -4.80 -8.65 15.21
N ILE A 58 -4.18 -7.81 16.04
CA ILE A 58 -4.89 -6.78 16.83
C ILE A 58 -5.56 -5.78 15.88
N ILE A 59 -4.83 -5.28 14.88
CA ILE A 59 -5.38 -4.35 13.88
C ILE A 59 -6.51 -5.01 13.10
N ALA A 60 -6.33 -6.26 12.64
CA ALA A 60 -7.38 -7.01 11.95
C ALA A 60 -8.65 -7.14 12.81
N THR A 61 -8.49 -7.43 14.09
CA THR A 61 -9.62 -7.59 15.03
C THR A 61 -10.35 -6.27 15.25
N VAL A 62 -9.62 -5.19 15.54
CA VAL A 62 -10.21 -3.85 15.74
C VAL A 62 -10.91 -3.39 14.46
N ALA A 63 -10.28 -3.56 13.30
CA ALA A 63 -10.86 -3.20 12.01
C ALA A 63 -12.11 -4.02 11.71
N ALA A 64 -12.12 -5.33 12.00
CA ALA A 64 -13.30 -6.18 11.83
C ALA A 64 -14.47 -5.76 12.73
N LEU A 65 -14.20 -5.35 13.98
CA LEU A 65 -15.21 -4.83 14.89
C LEU A 65 -15.81 -3.50 14.38
N LEU A 66 -14.96 -2.60 13.88
CA LEU A 66 -15.40 -1.33 13.28
C LEU A 66 -16.23 -1.56 12.02
N VAL A 67 -15.80 -2.47 11.13
CA VAL A 67 -16.58 -2.87 9.95
C VAL A 67 -17.95 -3.40 10.36
N LYS A 68 -18.04 -4.23 11.41
CA LYS A 68 -19.32 -4.77 11.90
C LYS A 68 -20.23 -3.68 12.49
N GLY A 69 -19.67 -2.73 13.24
CA GLY A 69 -20.41 -1.62 13.85
C GLY A 69 -20.91 -0.59 12.84
N HIS A 70 -20.06 -0.23 11.87
CA HIS A 70 -20.32 0.84 10.90
C HIS A 70 -20.91 0.35 9.57
N LYS A 71 -21.14 -0.97 9.42
CA LYS A 71 -21.70 -1.57 8.19
C LYS A 71 -22.98 -0.90 7.69
N LYS A 72 -23.83 -0.44 8.60
CA LYS A 72 -25.12 0.21 8.26
C LYS A 72 -24.98 1.68 7.89
N LEU A 73 -23.89 2.32 8.32
CA LEU A 73 -23.66 3.75 8.13
C LEU A 73 -22.94 4.03 6.80
N ASN A 74 -22.15 3.07 6.30
CA ASN A 74 -21.33 3.20 5.09
C ASN A 74 -20.56 4.53 5.05
N ASP A 75 -20.03 4.92 6.20
CA ASP A 75 -19.32 6.17 6.43
C ASP A 75 -17.82 6.05 6.08
N GLY A 76 -17.08 7.15 6.20
CA GLY A 76 -15.62 7.13 6.02
C GLY A 76 -14.93 6.12 6.94
N THR A 77 -15.45 5.88 8.15
CA THR A 77 -14.97 4.87 9.10
C THR A 77 -15.08 3.46 8.52
N TYR A 78 -16.19 3.12 7.87
CA TYR A 78 -16.37 1.83 7.20
C TYR A 78 -15.34 1.62 6.08
N LYS A 79 -15.13 2.62 5.22
CA LYS A 79 -14.13 2.55 4.14
C LYS A 79 -12.72 2.40 4.73
N PHE A 80 -12.34 3.23 5.69
CA PHE A 80 -11.04 3.18 6.35
C PHE A 80 -10.79 1.84 7.05
N SER A 81 -11.81 1.29 7.72
CA SER A 81 -11.69 0.00 8.40
C SER A 81 -11.45 -1.15 7.42
N ASN A 82 -12.06 -1.11 6.22
CA ASN A 82 -11.77 -2.09 5.17
C ASN A 82 -10.33 -1.96 4.63
N VAL A 83 -9.81 -0.73 4.49
CA VAL A 83 -8.40 -0.50 4.16
C VAL A 83 -7.48 -1.12 5.23
N LEU A 84 -7.81 -0.92 6.51
CA LEU A 84 -7.05 -1.51 7.62
C LEU A 84 -7.06 -3.05 7.63
N ILE A 85 -8.17 -3.69 7.24
CA ILE A 85 -8.22 -5.16 7.12
C ILE A 85 -7.23 -5.66 6.08
N TRP A 86 -7.19 -5.02 4.90
CA TRP A 86 -6.24 -5.37 3.85
C TRP A 86 -4.80 -5.15 4.29
N SER A 87 -4.51 -4.02 4.91
CA SER A 87 -3.17 -3.72 5.42
C SER A 87 -2.76 -4.69 6.54
N ALA A 88 -3.68 -5.05 7.45
CA ALA A 88 -3.43 -6.02 8.50
C ALA A 88 -3.11 -7.42 7.95
N PHE A 89 -3.77 -7.84 6.87
CA PHE A 89 -3.44 -9.10 6.19
C PHE A 89 -1.98 -9.11 5.73
N PHE A 90 -1.51 -8.04 5.08
CA PHE A 90 -0.10 -7.92 4.67
C PHE A 90 0.84 -7.86 5.87
N THR A 91 0.48 -7.17 6.96
CA THR A 91 1.28 -7.16 8.19
C THR A 91 1.43 -8.56 8.79
N ILE A 92 0.35 -9.35 8.84
CA ILE A 92 0.37 -10.72 9.37
C ILE A 92 1.30 -11.60 8.53
N VAL A 93 1.19 -11.51 7.20
CA VAL A 93 2.04 -12.26 6.26
C VAL A 93 3.51 -11.86 6.43
N MET A 94 3.82 -10.56 6.45
CA MET A 94 5.19 -10.07 6.63
C MET A 94 5.74 -10.42 8.02
N GLY A 95 4.95 -10.27 9.09
CA GLY A 95 5.33 -10.66 10.44
C GLY A 95 5.70 -12.15 10.52
N ALA A 96 4.93 -13.02 9.87
CA ALA A 96 5.25 -14.44 9.79
C ALA A 96 6.53 -14.72 8.96
N LEU A 97 6.74 -14.01 7.84
CA LEU A 97 7.94 -14.15 7.01
C LEU A 97 9.23 -13.70 7.73
N PHE A 98 9.16 -12.59 8.45
CA PHE A 98 10.27 -12.05 9.24
C PHE A 98 10.40 -12.73 10.62
N GLY A 99 9.51 -13.67 10.95
CA GLY A 99 9.51 -14.37 12.23
C GLY A 99 9.26 -13.47 13.45
N SER A 100 8.61 -12.32 13.24
CA SER A 100 8.29 -11.32 14.26
C SER A 100 6.90 -11.59 14.85
N TYR A 101 6.89 -12.09 16.08
CA TYR A 101 5.68 -12.39 16.83
C TYR A 101 5.73 -11.62 18.15
N PHE A 102 5.23 -10.38 18.18
CA PHE A 102 5.40 -9.46 19.30
C PHE A 102 6.88 -9.07 19.50
N GLY A 103 7.54 -8.69 18.40
CA GLY A 103 8.99 -8.47 18.33
C GLY A 103 9.77 -9.75 18.63
N ASP A 104 10.57 -9.74 19.69
CA ASP A 104 11.48 -10.85 20.07
C ASP A 104 10.92 -11.79 21.14
N ALA A 105 9.63 -11.70 21.46
CA ALA A 105 9.04 -12.49 22.55
C ALA A 105 9.30 -14.01 22.43
N PRO A 106 9.22 -14.66 21.25
CA PRO A 106 9.51 -16.09 21.10
C PRO A 106 10.99 -16.41 21.32
N GLN A 107 11.90 -15.60 20.80
CA GLN A 107 13.34 -15.75 20.97
C GLN A 107 13.73 -15.61 22.45
N ARG A 108 13.09 -14.67 23.18
CA ARG A 108 13.28 -14.51 24.64
C ARG A 108 12.65 -15.66 25.45
N ALA A 109 11.62 -16.31 24.92
CA ALA A 109 11.00 -17.50 25.50
C ALA A 109 11.73 -18.82 25.15
N GLY A 110 12.82 -18.78 24.38
CA GLY A 110 13.60 -19.96 23.98
C GLY A 110 13.00 -20.73 22.79
N ILE A 111 11.99 -20.19 22.12
CA ILE A 111 11.38 -20.77 20.92
C ILE A 111 12.11 -20.18 19.70
N ASN A 112 12.86 -21.02 18.99
CA ASN A 112 13.54 -20.60 17.76
C ASN A 112 12.54 -20.62 16.60
N VAL A 113 11.96 -19.48 16.30
CA VAL A 113 11.06 -19.32 15.15
C VAL A 113 11.93 -19.08 13.91
N PRO A 114 11.76 -19.86 12.82
CA PRO A 114 12.49 -19.63 11.58
C PRO A 114 12.07 -18.28 10.99
N ALA A 115 12.97 -17.30 11.07
CA ALA A 115 12.83 -16.00 10.44
C ALA A 115 13.62 -15.97 9.12
N LEU A 116 13.01 -15.48 8.04
CA LEU A 116 13.71 -15.34 6.75
C LEU A 116 14.80 -14.25 6.83
N LEU A 117 14.52 -13.18 7.56
CA LEU A 117 15.41 -12.07 7.86
C LEU A 117 15.06 -11.55 9.26
N ASP A 118 16.04 -11.45 10.15
CA ASP A 118 15.88 -10.83 11.47
C ASP A 118 16.21 -9.32 11.33
N PRO A 119 15.21 -8.42 11.44
CA PRO A 119 15.43 -6.99 11.27
C PRO A 119 16.42 -6.39 12.28
N LEU A 120 16.56 -6.99 13.46
CA LEU A 120 17.43 -6.49 14.53
C LEU A 120 18.88 -6.90 14.31
N ARG A 121 19.12 -8.06 13.71
CA ARG A 121 20.48 -8.54 13.38
C ARG A 121 20.95 -8.08 12.00
N GLY A 122 20.02 -7.89 11.07
CA GLY A 122 20.28 -7.59 9.66
C GLY A 122 19.80 -6.21 9.22
N ALA A 123 19.90 -5.19 10.09
CA ALA A 123 19.36 -3.85 9.81
C ALA A 123 19.84 -3.26 8.47
N LEU A 124 21.11 -3.46 8.09
CA LEU A 124 21.63 -3.02 6.79
C LEU A 124 21.01 -3.78 5.60
N THR A 125 20.70 -5.07 5.79
CA THR A 125 20.02 -5.89 4.76
C THR A 125 18.57 -5.45 4.57
N VAL A 126 17.85 -5.20 5.68
CA VAL A 126 16.48 -4.67 5.62
C VAL A 126 16.45 -3.26 5.04
N LEU A 127 17.43 -2.42 5.37
CA LEU A 127 17.59 -1.10 4.76
C LEU A 127 17.83 -1.19 3.25
N GLY A 128 18.75 -2.07 2.82
CA GLY A 128 19.00 -2.30 1.40
C GLY A 128 17.75 -2.80 0.66
N LEU A 129 16.99 -3.69 1.28
CA LEU A 129 15.72 -4.18 0.73
C LEU A 129 14.67 -3.07 0.64
N ALA A 130 14.53 -2.24 1.68
CA ALA A 130 13.61 -1.10 1.69
C ALA A 130 13.94 -0.09 0.58
N LEU A 131 15.23 0.22 0.39
CA LEU A 131 15.69 1.08 -0.70
C LEU A 131 15.40 0.47 -2.07
N ALA A 132 15.65 -0.83 -2.25
CA ALA A 132 15.37 -1.52 -3.50
C ALA A 132 13.86 -1.51 -3.84
N ILE A 133 13.00 -1.83 -2.87
CA ILE A 133 11.54 -1.79 -3.03
C ILE A 133 11.08 -0.36 -3.35
N GLY A 134 11.60 0.64 -2.62
CA GLY A 134 11.28 2.05 -2.87
C GLY A 134 11.66 2.50 -4.27
N LEU A 135 12.84 2.12 -4.75
CA LEU A 135 13.30 2.42 -6.11
C LEU A 135 12.40 1.76 -7.17
N ILE A 136 12.05 0.48 -7.00
CA ILE A 136 11.10 -0.21 -7.89
C ILE A 136 9.75 0.51 -7.90
N HIS A 137 9.27 0.96 -6.74
CA HIS A 137 8.01 1.69 -6.65
C HIS A 137 8.04 3.04 -7.38
N LEU A 138 9.16 3.77 -7.31
CA LEU A 138 9.37 4.98 -8.11
C LEU A 138 9.30 4.68 -9.60
N PHE A 139 9.98 3.63 -10.07
CA PHE A 139 9.94 3.22 -11.47
C PHE A 139 8.51 2.87 -11.94
N VAL A 140 7.71 2.22 -11.11
CA VAL A 140 6.29 1.97 -11.40
C VAL A 140 5.54 3.29 -11.56
N GLY A 141 5.73 4.25 -10.64
CA GLY A 141 5.14 5.58 -10.74
C GLY A 141 5.53 6.31 -12.03
N TYR A 142 6.82 6.29 -12.37
CA TYR A 142 7.30 6.89 -13.61
C TYR A 142 6.71 6.21 -14.85
N THR A 143 6.67 4.87 -14.88
CA THR A 143 6.09 4.10 -15.99
C THR A 143 4.61 4.44 -16.20
N LEU A 144 3.83 4.59 -15.13
CA LEU A 144 2.42 4.96 -15.22
C LEU A 144 2.24 6.36 -15.80
N GLY A 145 3.04 7.34 -15.36
CA GLY A 145 3.01 8.68 -15.93
C GLY A 145 3.41 8.69 -17.41
N PHE A 146 4.35 7.84 -17.83
CA PHE A 146 4.72 7.66 -19.24
C PHE A 146 3.51 7.14 -20.05
N ILE A 147 2.85 6.09 -19.55
CA ILE A 147 1.67 5.51 -20.20
C ILE A 147 0.55 6.54 -20.35
N VAL A 148 0.28 7.34 -19.32
CA VAL A 148 -0.75 8.39 -19.36
C VAL A 148 -0.41 9.47 -20.39
N LYS A 149 0.80 10.04 -20.36
CA LYS A 149 1.22 11.07 -21.32
C LYS A 149 1.24 10.54 -22.76
N PHE A 150 1.69 9.30 -22.96
CA PHE A 150 1.68 8.65 -24.28
C PHE A 150 0.25 8.46 -24.82
N ARG A 151 -0.68 8.01 -23.97
CA ARG A 151 -2.10 7.85 -24.33
C ARG A 151 -2.77 9.19 -24.66
N ASN A 152 -2.31 10.27 -24.03
CA ASN A 152 -2.84 11.63 -24.25
C ASN A 152 -2.27 12.31 -25.50
N GLY A 153 -1.36 11.66 -26.23
CA GLY A 153 -0.71 12.21 -27.43
C GLY A 153 0.47 13.15 -27.13
N GLU A 154 0.83 13.32 -25.86
CA GLU A 154 1.94 14.17 -25.38
C GLU A 154 3.28 13.42 -25.42
N VAL A 155 3.62 12.85 -26.58
CA VAL A 155 4.77 11.93 -26.73
C VAL A 155 6.11 12.61 -26.42
N LYS A 156 6.23 13.91 -26.71
CA LYS A 156 7.43 14.69 -26.38
C LYS A 156 7.63 14.77 -24.87
N ASP A 157 6.58 15.12 -24.13
CA ASP A 157 6.66 15.27 -22.68
C ASP A 157 6.76 13.91 -21.97
N ALA A 158 6.24 12.84 -22.57
CA ALA A 158 6.46 11.48 -22.09
C ALA A 158 7.95 11.09 -22.14
N ILE A 159 8.64 11.42 -23.24
CA ILE A 159 10.05 11.06 -23.43
C ILE A 159 10.98 12.01 -22.66
N PHE A 160 10.76 13.32 -22.73
CA PHE A 160 11.68 14.29 -22.15
C PHE A 160 11.54 14.45 -20.64
N ASP A 161 10.34 14.35 -20.06
CA ASP A 161 10.22 14.34 -18.60
C ASP A 161 10.45 12.93 -18.05
N GLN A 162 9.63 11.98 -18.46
CA GLN A 162 9.48 10.74 -17.70
C GLN A 162 10.68 9.79 -17.85
N LEU A 163 11.19 9.63 -19.07
CA LEU A 163 12.36 8.79 -19.31
C LEU A 163 13.65 9.44 -18.80
N SER A 164 13.77 10.76 -18.84
CA SER A 164 14.93 11.47 -18.29
C SER A 164 15.05 11.23 -16.79
N TRP A 165 13.96 11.33 -16.03
CA TRP A 165 13.95 11.04 -14.60
C TRP A 165 14.16 9.57 -14.26
N MET A 166 13.83 8.64 -15.16
CA MET A 166 14.12 7.21 -14.97
C MET A 166 15.59 6.85 -15.23
N LEU A 167 16.31 7.65 -16.03
CA LEU A 167 17.71 7.39 -16.41
C LEU A 167 18.73 8.06 -15.48
N ILE A 168 18.31 9.04 -14.68
CA ILE A 168 19.10 9.74 -13.66
C ILE A 168 19.03 8.95 -12.35
#